data_AF-A0A5B0DKH6-F1
#
_entry.id   AF-A0A5B0DKH6-F1
#
_cell.length_a   1.000
_cell.length_b   1.000
_cell.length_c   1.000
_cell.angle_alpha   90.00
_cell.angle_beta   90.00
_cell.angle_gamma   90.00
#
_symmetry.space_group_name_H-M   'P 1'
#
loop_
_entity.id
_entity.type
_entity.pdbx_description
1 polymer ?
#
loop_
_entity_poly.entity_id
_entity_poly.type
_entity_poly.pdbx_seq_one_letter_code
_entity_poly.pdbx_strand_id
1 'polypeptide(L)'
;MNLLIKESPLQVLPSLAMQLGLNEAMVLQQLHFRSLISNNIRDGHKWVYKTYEEWKNDEFPFWSVDTIKRAIRRLEIKGYIIASSSYKAKLQSVGGFLIPH
;
A
#
# COMPACT_ATOMS: atom_id res chain seq x y z
N MET A 1 8.31 24.14 2.32
CA MET A 1 9.28 23.67 1.30
C MET A 1 8.53 23.59 -0.02
N ASN A 2 8.86 24.47 -0.97
CA ASN A 2 8.31 24.40 -2.33
C ASN A 2 9.21 23.46 -3.13
N LEU A 3 8.70 22.28 -3.46
CA LEU A 3 9.32 21.42 -4.47
C LEU A 3 9.00 22.04 -5.84
N LEU A 4 10.02 22.16 -6.71
CA LEU A 4 9.91 22.72 -8.06
C LEU A 4 9.02 21.89 -9.01
N ILE A 5 8.51 20.75 -8.53
CA ILE A 5 7.71 19.78 -9.27
C ILE A 5 6.36 19.64 -8.57
N LYS A 6 5.26 19.79 -9.33
CA LYS A 6 3.89 19.64 -8.82
C LYS A 6 3.50 18.17 -8.70
N GLU A 7 4.14 17.43 -7.80
CA GLU A 7 3.74 16.07 -7.43
C GLU A 7 3.55 15.93 -5.92
N SER A 8 2.66 15.04 -5.51
CA SER A 8 2.46 14.77 -4.08
C SER A 8 3.61 13.91 -3.57
N PRO A 9 4.22 14.25 -2.42
CA PRO A 9 5.33 13.48 -1.90
C PRO A 9 4.87 12.09 -1.47
N LEU A 10 5.70 11.08 -1.74
CA LEU A 10 5.49 9.74 -1.21
C LEU A 10 5.89 9.73 0.27
N GLN A 11 4.91 9.58 1.17
CA GLN A 11 5.15 9.56 2.60
C GLN A 11 5.51 8.15 3.08
N VAL A 12 6.52 8.03 3.93
CA VAL A 12 6.84 6.80 4.67
C VAL A 12 7.24 7.14 6.10
N LEU A 13 6.75 6.40 7.07
CA LEU A 13 7.13 6.56 8.47
C LEU A 13 8.41 5.76 8.75
N PRO A 14 9.49 6.38 9.28
CA PRO A 14 10.75 5.67 9.54
C PRO A 14 10.58 4.46 10.47
N SER A 15 9.76 4.58 11.52
CA SER A 15 9.46 3.48 12.43
C SER A 15 8.79 2.30 11.71
N LEU A 16 7.87 2.58 10.79
CA LEU A 16 7.22 1.56 9.97
C LEU A 16 8.21 0.86 9.03
N ALA A 17 9.12 1.63 8.41
CA ALA A 17 10.16 1.08 7.55
C ALA A 17 11.14 0.20 8.32
N MET A 18 11.48 0.55 9.57
CA MET A 18 12.31 -0.29 10.45
C MET A 18 11.62 -1.62 10.79
N GLN A 19 10.30 -1.61 11.00
CA GLN A 19 9.55 -2.81 11.38
C GLN A 19 9.26 -3.74 10.19
N LEU A 20 8.97 -3.17 9.01
CA LEU A 20 8.46 -3.95 7.87
C LEU A 20 9.47 -4.17 6.76
N GLY A 21 10.46 -3.29 6.64
CA GLY A 21 11.21 -3.04 5.41
C GLY A 21 10.66 -1.82 4.66
N LEU A 22 11.54 -1.09 3.97
CA LEU A 22 11.19 0.15 3.28
C LEU A 22 10.08 -0.06 2.23
N ASN A 23 10.23 -1.10 1.40
CA ASN A 23 9.29 -1.35 0.30
C ASN A 23 7.90 -1.70 0.83
N GLU A 24 7.84 -2.57 1.83
CA GLU A 24 6.63 -3.00 2.50
C GLU A 24 5.95 -1.82 3.21
N ALA A 25 6.71 -0.98 3.92
CA ALA A 25 6.18 0.21 4.57
C ALA A 25 5.59 1.23 3.58
N MET A 26 6.27 1.46 2.44
CA MET A 26 5.77 2.35 1.38
C MET A 26 4.48 1.82 0.75
N VAL A 27 4.43 0.54 0.38
CA VAL A 27 3.21 -0.09 -0.18
C VAL A 27 2.05 0.00 0.81
N LEU A 28 2.31 -0.29 2.08
CA LEU A 28 1.29 -0.28 3.12
C LEU A 28 0.76 1.14 3.40
N GLN A 29 1.65 2.13 3.46
CA GLN A 29 1.25 3.53 3.64
C GLN A 29 0.41 4.03 2.45
N GLN A 30 0.82 3.69 1.23
CA GLN A 30 0.08 4.11 0.04
C GLN A 30 -1.27 3.40 -0.06
N LEU A 31 -1.33 2.12 0.31
CA LEU A 31 -2.57 1.38 0.41
C LEU A 31 -3.53 2.02 1.43
N HIS A 32 -3.02 2.40 2.59
CA HIS A 32 -3.81 3.09 3.61
C HIS A 32 -4.40 4.38 3.06
N PHE A 33 -3.59 5.23 2.42
CA PHE A 33 -4.07 6.46 1.78
C PHE A 33 -5.16 6.19 0.73
N ARG A 34 -4.94 5.22 -0.17
CA ARG A 34 -5.93 4.83 -1.19
C ARG A 34 -7.22 4.29 -0.57
N SER A 35 -7.11 3.56 0.55
CA SER A 35 -8.27 3.09 1.29
C SER A 35 -9.07 4.26 1.89
N LEU A 36 -8.41 5.30 2.43
CA LEU A 36 -9.10 6.47 2.96
C LEU A 36 -9.97 7.17 1.92
N ILE A 37 -9.47 7.33 0.70
CA ILE A 37 -10.18 7.98 -0.41
C ILE A 37 -11.07 7.04 -1.24
N SER A 38 -11.05 5.73 -0.96
CA SER A 38 -11.89 4.77 -1.65
C SER A 38 -13.33 4.84 -1.13
N ASN A 39 -14.28 4.96 -2.06
CA ASN A 39 -15.71 4.85 -1.79
C ASN A 39 -16.20 3.40 -1.85
N ASN A 40 -15.32 2.45 -2.18
CA ASN A 40 -15.70 1.05 -2.33
C ASN A 40 -15.68 0.35 -0.97
N ILE A 41 -16.85 0.27 -0.35
CA ILE A 41 -17.07 -0.47 0.89
C ILE A 41 -17.74 -1.80 0.55
N ARG A 42 -17.18 -2.92 1.02
CA ARG A 42 -17.77 -4.25 0.90
C ARG A 42 -17.49 -5.03 2.18
N ASP A 43 -18.53 -5.65 2.73
CA ASP A 43 -18.48 -6.39 3.99
C ASP A 43 -17.99 -5.53 5.18
N GLY A 44 -18.35 -4.25 5.20
CA GLY A 44 -17.91 -3.29 6.22
C GLY A 44 -16.45 -2.83 6.09
N HIS A 45 -15.76 -3.23 5.01
CA HIS A 45 -14.36 -2.92 4.79
C HIS A 45 -14.15 -2.07 3.53
N LYS A 46 -13.19 -1.13 3.59
CA LYS A 46 -12.77 -0.35 2.44
C LYS A 46 -11.79 -1.14 1.58
N TRP A 47 -12.07 -1.20 0.28
CA TRP A 47 -11.29 -1.95 -0.68
C TRP A 47 -10.60 -1.04 -1.69
N VAL A 48 -9.35 -1.34 -2.00
CA VAL A 48 -8.60 -0.74 -3.11
C VAL A 48 -8.52 -1.77 -4.23
N TYR A 49 -8.98 -1.39 -5.42
CA TYR A 49 -8.96 -2.24 -6.62
C TYR A 49 -7.94 -1.70 -7.61
N LYS A 50 -6.72 -2.22 -7.57
CA LYS A 50 -5.65 -1.89 -8.52
C LYS A 50 -4.89 -3.13 -8.97
N THR A 51 -4.55 -3.20 -10.24
CA THR A 51 -3.61 -4.16 -10.81
C THR A 51 -2.18 -3.79 -10.43
N TYR A 52 -1.25 -4.74 -10.53
CA TYR A 52 0.16 -4.45 -10.24
C TYR A 52 0.76 -3.41 -11.22
N GLU A 53 0.27 -3.36 -12.45
CA GLU A 53 0.65 -2.33 -13.43
C GLU A 53 0.13 -0.94 -13.03
N GLU A 54 -1.11 -0.83 -12.57
CA GLU A 54 -1.65 0.43 -12.03
C GLU A 54 -0.90 0.87 -10.75
N TRP A 55 -0.50 -0.07 -9.89
CA TRP A 55 0.37 0.23 -8.75
C TRP A 55 1.71 0.81 -9.20
N LYS A 56 2.33 0.22 -10.23
CA LYS A 56 3.57 0.73 -10.80
C LYS A 56 3.35 2.13 -11.38
N ASN A 57 2.37 2.31 -12.25
CA ASN A 57 2.23 3.55 -13.01
C ASN A 57 1.79 4.73 -12.13
N ASP A 58 0.95 4.48 -11.14
CA ASP A 58 0.33 5.58 -10.37
C ASP A 58 1.02 5.85 -9.03
N GLU A 59 1.68 4.86 -8.43
CA GLU A 59 2.25 4.97 -7.07
C GLU A 59 3.76 4.79 -7.03
N PHE A 60 4.28 3.82 -7.78
CA PHE A 60 5.68 3.40 -7.71
C PHE A 60 6.31 3.30 -9.10
N PRO A 61 6.37 4.40 -9.89
CA PRO A 61 6.85 4.37 -11.27
C PRO A 61 8.34 4.00 -11.38
N PHE A 62 9.06 4.11 -10.27
CA PHE A 62 10.48 3.76 -10.11
C PHE A 62 10.71 2.29 -9.72
N TRP A 63 9.67 1.48 -9.53
CA TRP A 63 9.79 0.05 -9.24
C TRP A 63 9.36 -0.83 -10.41
N SER A 64 9.94 -2.03 -10.47
CA SER A 64 9.40 -3.09 -11.30
C SER A 64 8.15 -3.69 -10.66
N VAL A 65 7.29 -4.25 -11.51
CA VAL A 65 6.09 -5.00 -11.09
C VAL A 65 6.45 -6.12 -10.10
N ASP A 66 7.60 -6.79 -10.29
CA ASP A 66 8.05 -7.84 -9.38
C ASP A 66 8.41 -7.33 -7.98
N THR A 67 8.96 -6.12 -7.86
CA THR A 67 9.21 -5.51 -6.54
C THR A 67 7.90 -5.24 -5.82
N ILE A 68 6.89 -4.71 -6.53
CA ILE A 68 5.56 -4.47 -5.98
C ILE A 68 4.89 -5.78 -5.56
N LYS A 69 4.91 -6.82 -6.41
CA LYS A 69 4.39 -8.15 -6.10
C LYS A 69 5.04 -8.74 -4.85
N ARG A 70 6.37 -8.65 -4.73
CA ARG A 70 7.11 -9.15 -3.55
C ARG A 70 6.70 -8.41 -2.27
N ALA A 71 6.61 -7.09 -2.32
CA ALA A 71 6.21 -6.28 -1.17
C ALA A 71 4.78 -6.61 -0.71
N ILE A 72 3.83 -6.66 -1.65
CA ILE A 72 2.43 -7.04 -1.38
C ILE A 72 2.36 -8.45 -0.77
N ARG A 73 3.03 -9.44 -1.38
CA ARG A 73 3.05 -10.82 -0.86
C ARG A 73 3.62 -10.89 0.56
N ARG A 74 4.66 -10.12 0.87
CA ARG A 74 5.26 -10.11 2.22
C ARG A 74 4.33 -9.48 3.25
N LEU A 75 3.64 -8.40 2.88
CA LEU A 75 2.63 -7.78 3.74
C LEU A 75 1.45 -8.74 4.01
N GLU A 76 1.04 -9.51 3.00
CA GLU A 76 -0.01 -10.52 3.12
C GLU A 76 0.40 -11.67 4.05
N ILE A 77 1.60 -12.24 3.84
CA ILE A 77 2.15 -13.30 4.72
C ILE A 77 2.28 -12.82 6.16
N LYS A 78 2.65 -11.55 6.38
CA LYS A 78 2.76 -10.94 7.70
C LYS A 78 1.39 -10.52 8.29
N GLY A 79 0.30 -10.68 7.56
CA GLY A 79 -1.05 -10.36 8.03
C GLY A 79 -1.38 -8.87 8.10
N TYR A 80 -0.61 -7.99 7.45
CA TYR A 80 -0.92 -6.55 7.39
C TYR A 80 -1.97 -6.22 6.33
N ILE A 81 -2.06 -7.07 5.30
CA ILE A 81 -3.04 -6.92 4.23
C ILE A 81 -3.69 -8.26 3.88
N ILE A 82 -4.91 -8.19 3.37
CA ILE A 82 -5.58 -9.32 2.72
C ILE A 82 -5.58 -9.04 1.23
N ALA A 83 -5.18 -10.01 0.39
CA ALA A 83 -5.27 -9.94 -1.06
C ALA A 83 -6.20 -11.05 -1.60
N SER A 84 -6.98 -10.77 -2.65
CA SER A 84 -7.80 -11.77 -3.36
C SER A 84 -7.33 -11.92 -4.80
N SER A 85 -7.15 -13.16 -5.25
CA SER A 85 -6.62 -13.53 -6.57
C SER A 85 -7.63 -13.39 -7.72
N SER A 86 -8.91 -13.20 -7.41
CA SER A 86 -10.00 -12.96 -8.36
C SER A 86 -10.12 -11.47 -8.71
N TYR A 87 -9.33 -11.06 -9.71
CA TYR A 87 -9.35 -9.76 -10.41
C TYR A 87 -9.01 -8.52 -9.55
N LYS A 88 -7.86 -7.91 -9.85
CA LYS A 88 -7.29 -6.69 -9.21
C LYS A 88 -6.88 -6.95 -7.77
N ALA A 89 -5.66 -6.57 -7.39
CA ALA A 89 -5.12 -6.78 -6.05
C ALA A 89 -6.06 -6.09 -5.04
N LYS A 90 -6.90 -6.91 -4.41
CA LYS A 90 -7.99 -6.51 -3.53
C LYS A 90 -7.36 -6.30 -2.17
N LEU A 91 -6.90 -5.09 -1.86
CA LEU A 91 -6.06 -4.86 -0.69
C LEU A 91 -6.85 -4.19 0.44
N GLN A 92 -6.89 -4.83 1.60
CA GLN A 92 -7.47 -4.30 2.84
C GLN A 92 -6.35 -4.12 3.87
N SER A 93 -6.19 -2.94 4.46
CA SER A 93 -5.44 -2.80 5.71
C SER A 93 -6.28 -3.39 6.83
N VAL A 94 -5.81 -4.44 7.51
CA VAL A 94 -6.49 -4.92 8.71
C VAL A 94 -6.42 -3.79 9.75
N GLY A 95 -7.57 -3.45 10.33
CA GLY A 95 -7.71 -2.25 11.17
C GLY A 95 -6.75 -2.23 12.37
N GLY A 96 -6.34 -1.01 12.74
CA GLY A 96 -5.57 -0.71 13.95
C GLY A 96 -4.08 -1.05 13.84
N PHE A 97 -3.27 -0.13 13.34
CA PHE A 97 -1.85 -0.11 13.69
C PHE A 97 -1.76 0.21 15.19
N LEU A 98 -1.87 -0.82 16.03
CA LEU A 98 -1.20 -0.79 17.32
C LEU A 98 0.28 -0.91 17.00
N ILE A 99 0.92 0.25 16.81
CA ILE A 99 2.37 0.37 16.89
C ILE A 99 2.71 -0.08 18.32
N PRO A 100 3.44 -1.20 18.52
CA PRO A 100 3.98 -1.48 19.83
C PRO A 100 4.96 -0.34 20.13
N HIS A 101 4.67 0.45 21.17
CA HIS A 101 5.62 1.37 21.76
C HIS A 101 6.83 0.62 22.32
#